data_AF-A0A0H4X0I8-F1
#
_entry.id   AF-A0A0H4X0I8-F1
#
_cell.length_a   1.000
_cell.length_b   1.000
_cell.length_c   1.000
_cell.angle_alpha   90.00
_cell.angle_beta   90.00
_cell.angle_gamma   90.00
#
_symmetry.space_group_name_H-M   'P 1'
#
loop_
_entity.id
_entity.type
_entity.pdbx_description
1 polymer ?
#
loop_
_entity_poly.entity_id
_entity_poly.type
_entity_poly.pdbx_seq_one_letter_code
_entity_poly.pdbx_strand_id
1 'polypeptide(L)'
;MTTATDDIELFAVQPRVSLEDYASAATFATRHRELAARVDALRARDASGQPRHPALAVWPEAIGAALLFQGHVPAVRAKTSFEGAVKRVAIAEALDVWRAWSTHHPPTLRECVYAARAALVHRTLWETFSSIARDFNLWVVAGSALLPASRRSPDTPDFEPHGARTYNTSYTFSPDGRCVAATRKVNLVPTQEDVLHLSPGRPEDLTVLQTPFGRLGTLIGYDARARPHTREEPWFVPCAQYLDALGMDILAHPSSASAFDRDDTGKPHHEPGHGADHQAQLGALKRVRYVVSSQAVGKVLGTSLAAPSSLLERTPSGAVRVLAQASSPQDEDVLHATVPHP
;
A
#
# COMPACT_ATOMS: atom_id res chain seq x y z
N MET A 1 30.19 -15.53 25.10
CA MET A 1 28.98 -14.70 25.26
C MET A 1 28.57 -14.24 23.88
N THR A 2 27.72 -15.03 23.23
CA THR A 2 27.19 -14.73 21.89
C THR A 2 26.20 -13.59 22.02
N THR A 3 26.58 -12.41 21.52
CA THR A 3 25.66 -11.30 21.29
C THR A 3 24.49 -11.84 20.48
N ALA A 4 23.28 -11.84 21.05
CA ALA A 4 22.08 -12.08 20.28
C ALA A 4 22.07 -11.02 19.17
N THR A 5 22.23 -11.44 17.92
CA THR A 5 21.96 -10.57 16.78
C THR A 5 20.46 -10.35 16.77
N ASP A 6 20.03 -9.12 17.02
CA ASP A 6 18.63 -8.72 16.97
C ASP A 6 18.18 -8.74 15.49
N ASP A 7 17.81 -9.91 14.99
CA ASP A 7 17.26 -10.04 13.65
C ASP A 7 15.82 -9.50 13.59
N ILE A 8 15.38 -9.12 12.40
CA ILE A 8 14.01 -8.75 12.04
C ILE A 8 13.48 -9.73 10.99
N GLU A 9 12.18 -10.01 11.06
CA GLU A 9 11.45 -10.74 10.02
C GLU A 9 10.73 -9.77 9.09
N LEU A 10 10.98 -9.89 7.79
CA LEU A 10 10.37 -9.07 6.74
C LEU A 10 9.38 -9.91 5.93
N PHE A 11 8.17 -9.37 5.74
CA PHE A 11 7.10 -10.01 5.00
C PHE A 11 6.52 -9.09 3.92
N ALA A 12 6.54 -9.57 2.67
CA ALA A 12 5.77 -8.97 1.58
C ALA A 12 4.57 -9.87 1.29
N VAL A 13 3.37 -9.33 1.47
CA VAL A 13 2.12 -10.08 1.27
C VAL A 13 1.65 -9.87 -0.16
N GLN A 14 1.42 -10.94 -0.91
CA GLN A 14 0.92 -10.89 -2.28
C GLN A 14 -0.51 -11.44 -2.36
N PRO A 15 -1.54 -10.68 -1.94
CA PRO A 15 -2.91 -11.15 -1.95
C PRO A 15 -3.42 -11.36 -3.37
N ARG A 16 -4.16 -12.45 -3.60
CA ARG A 16 -5.06 -12.55 -4.75
C ARG A 16 -6.37 -11.85 -4.42
N VAL A 17 -6.61 -10.73 -5.08
CA VAL A 17 -7.79 -9.89 -4.87
C VAL A 17 -8.89 -10.18 -5.88
N SER A 18 -10.11 -10.16 -5.38
CA SER A 18 -11.36 -10.25 -6.13
C SER A 18 -12.34 -9.20 -5.61
N LEU A 19 -13.38 -8.89 -6.38
CA LEU A 19 -14.40 -7.93 -5.93
C LEU A 19 -15.19 -8.47 -4.73
N GLU A 20 -15.31 -9.79 -4.62
CA GLU A 20 -16.02 -10.51 -3.58
C GLU A 20 -15.40 -10.29 -2.19
N ASP A 21 -14.08 -10.08 -2.12
CA ASP A 21 -13.36 -9.78 -0.88
C ASP A 21 -13.87 -8.47 -0.22
N TYR A 22 -14.50 -7.59 -1.01
CA TYR A 22 -14.99 -6.28 -0.59
C TYR A 22 -16.50 -6.26 -0.33
N ALA A 23 -17.16 -7.42 -0.29
CA ALA A 23 -18.62 -7.48 -0.11
C ALA A 23 -19.07 -6.85 1.21
N SER A 24 -18.30 -7.05 2.29
CA SER A 24 -18.57 -6.52 3.62
C SER A 24 -17.25 -6.30 4.39
N ALA A 25 -17.31 -5.50 5.46
CA ALA A 25 -16.16 -5.31 6.35
C ALA A 25 -15.66 -6.64 6.94
N ALA A 26 -16.58 -7.55 7.29
CA ALA A 26 -16.23 -8.86 7.83
C ALA A 26 -15.51 -9.73 6.78
N THR A 27 -15.97 -9.74 5.53
CA THR A 27 -15.33 -10.49 4.44
C THR A 27 -13.91 -9.98 4.19
N PHE A 28 -13.75 -8.66 4.10
CA PHE A 28 -12.44 -8.03 3.93
C PHE A 28 -11.51 -8.37 5.09
N ALA A 29 -11.99 -8.22 6.32
CA ALA A 29 -11.22 -8.54 7.52
C ALA A 29 -10.81 -10.02 7.56
N THR A 30 -11.73 -10.96 7.31
CA THR A 30 -11.43 -12.40 7.26
C THR A 30 -10.33 -12.68 6.25
N ARG A 31 -10.46 -12.17 5.03
CA ARG A 31 -9.50 -12.40 3.96
C ARG A 31 -8.09 -11.92 4.32
N HIS A 32 -7.98 -10.72 4.88
CA HIS A 32 -6.68 -10.16 5.27
C HIS A 32 -6.11 -10.82 6.53
N ARG A 33 -6.95 -11.29 7.44
CA ARG A 33 -6.52 -12.07 8.61
C ARG A 33 -6.03 -13.47 8.25
N GLU A 34 -6.58 -14.11 7.22
CA GLU A 34 -6.05 -15.38 6.70
C GLU A 34 -4.62 -15.22 6.17
N LEU A 35 -4.35 -14.10 5.48
CA LEU A 35 -2.99 -13.76 5.04
C LEU A 35 -2.06 -13.46 6.21
N ALA A 36 -2.54 -12.74 7.23
CA ALA A 36 -1.77 -12.49 8.44
C ALA A 36 -1.49 -13.79 9.24
N ALA A 37 -2.42 -14.74 9.26
CA ALA A 37 -2.20 -16.05 9.86
C ALA A 37 -1.12 -16.85 9.12
N ARG A 38 -1.03 -16.71 7.78
CA ARG A 38 0.09 -17.26 7.00
C ARG A 38 1.42 -16.59 7.33
N VAL A 39 1.43 -15.27 7.52
CA VAL A 39 2.61 -14.54 8.04
C VAL A 39 3.03 -15.13 9.39
N ASP A 40 2.11 -15.22 10.35
CA ASP A 40 2.39 -15.73 11.70
C ASP A 40 2.86 -17.20 11.72
N ALA A 41 2.37 -18.03 10.81
CA ALA A 41 2.81 -19.41 10.65
C ALA A 41 4.28 -19.52 10.18
N LEU A 42 4.79 -18.51 9.47
CA LEU A 42 6.18 -18.45 8.99
C LEU A 42 7.16 -17.87 10.01
N ARG A 43 6.65 -17.24 11.08
CA ARG A 43 7.49 -16.56 12.07
C ARG A 43 8.31 -17.54 12.90
N ALA A 44 9.55 -17.16 13.16
CA ALA A 44 10.43 -17.83 14.10
C ALA A 44 9.89 -17.71 15.53
N ARG A 45 9.83 -18.83 16.24
CA ARG A 45 9.33 -18.91 17.62
C ARG A 45 10.43 -19.33 18.58
N ASP A 46 10.37 -18.80 19.79
CA ASP A 46 11.22 -19.27 20.89
C ASP A 46 10.67 -20.56 21.52
N ALA A 47 11.34 -21.06 22.57
CA ALA A 47 10.94 -22.27 23.27
C ALA A 47 9.56 -22.17 23.97
N SER A 48 9.05 -20.95 24.17
CA SER A 48 7.73 -20.68 24.75
C SER A 48 6.63 -20.55 23.68
N GLY A 49 7.00 -20.61 22.39
CA GLY A 49 6.08 -20.44 21.26
C GLY A 49 5.81 -18.98 20.89
N GLN A 50 6.47 -18.03 21.56
CA GLN A 50 6.35 -16.60 21.27
C GLN A 50 7.22 -16.21 20.07
N PRO A 51 6.81 -15.20 19.28
CA PRO A 51 7.64 -14.70 18.19
C PRO A 51 8.99 -14.19 18.70
N ARG A 52 10.07 -14.68 18.09
CA ARG A 52 11.44 -14.40 18.53
C ARG A 52 11.93 -13.01 18.13
N HIS A 53 11.43 -12.48 17.03
CA HIS A 53 11.91 -11.27 16.39
C HIS A 53 10.77 -10.28 16.14
N PRO A 54 11.03 -8.96 16.12
CA PRO A 54 10.10 -8.00 15.55
C PRO A 54 9.85 -8.36 14.08
N ALA A 55 8.62 -8.11 13.60
CA ALA A 55 8.22 -8.43 12.24
C ALA A 55 7.54 -7.25 11.57
N LEU A 56 7.93 -6.97 10.33
CA LEU A 56 7.30 -5.99 9.44
C LEU A 56 6.58 -6.72 8.31
N ALA A 57 5.28 -6.48 8.16
CA ALA A 57 4.46 -7.01 7.08
C ALA A 57 3.87 -5.87 6.23
N VAL A 58 4.05 -5.96 4.91
CA VAL A 58 3.64 -4.93 3.95
C VAL A 58 2.57 -5.49 3.01
N TRP A 59 1.44 -4.78 2.91
CA TRP A 59 0.37 -5.05 1.96
C TRP A 59 0.48 -4.14 0.73
N PRO A 60 -0.20 -4.50 -0.39
CA PRO A 60 -0.05 -3.80 -1.65
C PRO A 60 -0.79 -2.47 -1.72
N GLU A 61 -0.39 -1.65 -2.68
CA GLU A 61 -1.10 -0.43 -3.03
C GLU A 61 -2.54 -0.71 -3.48
N ALA A 62 -3.43 0.26 -3.21
CA ALA A 62 -4.83 0.29 -3.62
C ALA A 62 -5.67 -0.89 -3.12
N ILE A 63 -5.17 -1.67 -2.15
CA ILE A 63 -5.92 -2.76 -1.53
C ILE A 63 -7.23 -2.28 -0.89
N GLY A 64 -7.33 -1.03 -0.45
CA GLY A 64 -8.56 -0.45 0.08
C GLY A 64 -9.44 0.25 -0.96
N ALA A 65 -9.02 0.35 -2.23
CA ALA A 65 -9.76 1.13 -3.23
C ALA A 65 -11.15 0.54 -3.53
N ALA A 66 -11.27 -0.79 -3.56
CA ALA A 66 -12.54 -1.46 -3.85
C ALA A 66 -13.51 -1.49 -2.64
N LEU A 67 -13.06 -1.11 -1.43
CA LEU A 67 -13.96 -0.89 -0.28
C LEU A 67 -14.98 0.22 -0.55
N LEU A 68 -14.73 1.09 -1.53
CA LEU A 68 -15.70 2.07 -2.00
C LEU A 68 -17.05 1.42 -2.37
N PHE A 69 -17.00 0.18 -2.86
CA PHE A 69 -18.15 -0.61 -3.30
C PHE A 69 -18.69 -1.55 -2.23
N GLN A 70 -18.19 -1.49 -0.99
CA GLN A 70 -18.69 -2.31 0.11
C GLN A 70 -20.20 -2.14 0.31
N GLY A 71 -20.93 -3.25 0.48
CA GLY A 71 -22.40 -3.27 0.52
C GLY A 71 -23.08 -3.17 -0.85
N HIS A 72 -22.33 -2.87 -1.92
CA HIS A 72 -22.84 -2.70 -3.29
C HIS A 72 -22.24 -3.67 -4.31
N VAL A 73 -21.43 -4.64 -3.86
CA VAL A 73 -20.78 -5.64 -4.73
C VAL A 73 -21.74 -6.31 -5.72
N PRO A 74 -22.96 -6.77 -5.34
CA PRO A 74 -23.91 -7.33 -6.30
C PRO A 74 -24.30 -6.37 -7.42
N ALA A 75 -24.41 -5.06 -7.11
CA ALA A 75 -24.79 -4.03 -8.07
C ALA A 75 -23.65 -3.64 -9.03
N VAL A 76 -22.39 -3.81 -8.61
CA VAL A 76 -21.21 -3.46 -9.40
C VAL A 76 -20.52 -4.67 -10.05
N ARG A 77 -20.88 -5.90 -9.69
CA ARG A 77 -20.26 -7.14 -10.21
C ARG A 77 -20.23 -7.23 -11.75
N ALA A 78 -21.30 -6.78 -12.41
CA ALA A 78 -21.38 -6.80 -13.87
C ALA A 78 -20.59 -5.67 -14.55
N LYS A 79 -19.97 -4.76 -13.78
CA LYS A 79 -19.21 -3.63 -14.32
C LYS A 79 -17.77 -4.05 -14.62
N THR A 80 -17.29 -3.62 -15.78
CA THR A 80 -15.93 -3.86 -16.28
C THR A 80 -15.04 -2.64 -16.16
N SER A 81 -15.52 -1.56 -15.53
CA SER A 81 -14.75 -0.34 -15.28
C SER A 81 -15.04 0.24 -13.90
N PHE A 82 -14.02 0.84 -13.31
CA PHE A 82 -14.13 1.54 -12.02
C PHE A 82 -15.18 2.66 -12.08
N GLU A 83 -15.18 3.45 -13.16
CA GLU A 83 -16.13 4.54 -13.36
C GLU A 83 -17.59 4.05 -13.43
N GLY A 84 -17.83 2.91 -14.10
CA GLY A 84 -19.16 2.30 -14.15
C GLY A 84 -19.65 1.83 -12.78
N ALA A 85 -18.74 1.37 -11.93
CA ALA A 85 -19.04 0.96 -10.56
C ALA A 85 -19.32 2.18 -9.66
N VAL A 86 -18.51 3.24 -9.76
CA VAL A 86 -18.69 4.51 -9.03
C VAL A 86 -20.08 5.10 -9.31
N LYS A 87 -20.49 5.18 -10.57
CA LYS A 87 -21.84 5.68 -10.94
C LYS A 87 -22.96 4.88 -10.29
N ARG A 88 -22.79 3.56 -10.17
CA ARG A 88 -23.81 2.69 -9.56
C ARG A 88 -23.93 2.93 -8.06
N VAL A 89 -22.81 3.10 -7.36
CA VAL A 89 -22.80 3.48 -5.95
C VAL A 89 -23.35 4.88 -5.75
N ALA A 90 -23.03 5.83 -6.64
CA ALA A 90 -23.56 7.18 -6.55
C ALA A 90 -25.10 7.23 -6.57
N ILE A 91 -25.72 6.38 -7.40
CA ILE A 91 -27.19 6.23 -7.45
C ILE A 91 -27.71 5.58 -6.16
N ALA A 92 -27.03 4.56 -5.65
CA ALA A 92 -27.46 3.85 -4.45
C ALA A 92 -27.32 4.69 -3.17
N GLU A 93 -26.33 5.58 -3.12
CA GLU A 93 -25.96 6.41 -1.97
C GLU A 93 -26.27 7.90 -2.23
N ALA A 94 -27.33 8.18 -3.00
CA ALA A 94 -27.61 9.52 -3.52
C ALA A 94 -27.70 10.61 -2.43
N LEU A 95 -28.25 10.27 -1.25
CA LEU A 95 -28.37 11.22 -0.13
C LEU A 95 -26.99 11.60 0.44
N ASP A 96 -26.11 10.62 0.64
CA ASP A 96 -24.78 10.88 1.20
C ASP A 96 -23.85 11.52 0.18
N VAL A 97 -23.99 11.17 -1.10
CA VAL A 97 -23.32 11.88 -2.20
C VAL A 97 -23.77 13.33 -2.27
N TRP A 98 -25.07 13.61 -2.13
CA TRP A 98 -25.59 14.98 -2.11
C TRP A 98 -25.09 15.76 -0.88
N ARG A 99 -25.05 15.14 0.30
CA ARG A 99 -24.47 15.75 1.52
C ARG A 99 -22.99 16.06 1.36
N ALA A 100 -22.22 15.14 0.79
CA ALA A 100 -20.81 15.34 0.52
C ALA A 100 -20.60 16.50 -0.48
N TRP A 101 -21.43 16.56 -1.52
CA TRP A 101 -21.40 17.65 -2.48
C TRP A 101 -21.75 19.00 -1.85
N SER A 102 -22.81 19.07 -1.04
CA SER A 102 -23.24 20.32 -0.39
C SER A 102 -22.27 20.81 0.67
N THR A 103 -21.50 19.90 1.29
CA THR A 103 -20.54 20.23 2.35
C THR A 103 -19.16 20.61 1.80
N HIS A 104 -18.69 19.90 0.78
CA HIS A 104 -17.30 20.00 0.31
C HIS A 104 -17.15 20.53 -1.12
N HIS A 105 -18.25 20.69 -1.85
CA HIS A 105 -18.29 21.12 -3.26
C HIS A 105 -17.22 20.47 -4.16
N PRO A 106 -17.14 19.13 -4.23
CA PRO A 106 -16.20 18.44 -5.10
C PRO A 106 -16.50 18.78 -6.58
N PRO A 107 -15.47 18.92 -7.42
CA PRO A 107 -15.68 19.23 -8.83
C PRO A 107 -16.21 18.04 -9.64
N THR A 108 -16.02 16.81 -9.15
CA THR A 108 -16.39 15.58 -9.85
C THR A 108 -17.32 14.68 -9.03
N LEU A 109 -18.17 13.91 -9.72
CA LEU A 109 -19.02 12.89 -9.10
C LEU A 109 -18.18 11.89 -8.30
N ARG A 110 -16.99 11.55 -8.81
CA ARG A 110 -16.12 10.56 -8.17
C ARG A 110 -15.60 11.04 -6.82
N GLU A 111 -15.11 12.28 -6.75
CA GLU A 111 -14.70 12.88 -5.48
C GLU A 111 -15.87 13.03 -4.49
N CYS A 112 -17.10 13.26 -4.99
CA CYS A 112 -18.29 13.20 -4.13
C CYS A 112 -18.48 11.81 -3.53
N VAL A 113 -18.35 10.75 -4.32
CA VAL A 113 -18.47 9.36 -3.84
C VAL A 113 -17.31 9.02 -2.89
N TYR A 114 -16.08 9.47 -3.18
CA TYR A 114 -14.95 9.31 -2.26
C TYR A 114 -15.23 9.95 -0.91
N ALA A 115 -15.67 11.20 -0.87
CA ALA A 115 -16.01 11.89 0.37
C ALA A 115 -17.19 11.23 1.10
N ALA A 116 -18.25 10.86 0.39
CA ALA A 116 -19.44 10.21 0.97
C ALA A 116 -19.13 8.84 1.60
N ARG A 117 -18.18 8.10 1.03
CA ARG A 117 -17.83 6.74 1.47
C ARG A 117 -16.55 6.69 2.32
N ALA A 118 -15.86 7.82 2.50
CA ALA A 118 -14.54 7.87 3.13
C ALA A 118 -14.55 7.26 4.54
N ALA A 119 -15.58 7.56 5.34
CA ALA A 119 -15.67 7.03 6.70
C ALA A 119 -15.84 5.51 6.75
N LEU A 120 -16.58 4.94 5.80
CA LEU A 120 -16.72 3.50 5.68
C LEU A 120 -15.40 2.85 5.28
N VAL A 121 -14.76 3.36 4.21
CA VAL A 121 -13.50 2.83 3.68
C VAL A 121 -12.40 2.91 4.73
N HIS A 122 -12.25 4.08 5.36
CA HIS A 122 -11.26 4.29 6.41
C HIS A 122 -11.50 3.34 7.58
N ARG A 123 -12.72 3.28 8.13
CA ARG A 123 -13.02 2.42 9.29
C ARG A 123 -12.72 0.95 9.01
N THR A 124 -13.20 0.43 7.87
CA THR A 124 -12.96 -0.97 7.51
C THR A 124 -11.48 -1.28 7.35
N LEU A 125 -10.72 -0.40 6.68
CA LEU A 125 -9.28 -0.56 6.53
C LEU A 125 -8.57 -0.48 7.89
N TRP A 126 -8.90 0.54 8.70
CA TRP A 126 -8.29 0.81 9.98
C TRP A 126 -8.52 -0.33 10.98
N GLU A 127 -9.78 -0.76 11.17
CA GLU A 127 -10.12 -1.83 12.12
C GLU A 127 -9.49 -3.17 11.71
N THR A 128 -9.47 -3.46 10.39
CA THR A 128 -8.85 -4.68 9.86
C THR A 128 -7.35 -4.70 10.18
N PHE A 129 -6.61 -3.67 9.77
CA PHE A 129 -5.15 -3.70 9.91
C PHE A 129 -4.65 -3.36 11.32
N SER A 130 -5.38 -2.55 12.09
CA SER A 130 -5.14 -2.38 13.52
C SER A 130 -5.29 -3.69 14.29
N SER A 131 -6.36 -4.46 14.02
CA SER A 131 -6.56 -5.76 14.67
C SER A 131 -5.52 -6.78 14.23
N ILE A 132 -5.11 -6.80 12.96
CA ILE A 132 -4.03 -7.67 12.48
C ILE A 132 -2.72 -7.33 13.17
N ALA A 133 -2.34 -6.04 13.23
CA ALA A 133 -1.10 -5.61 13.87
C ALA A 133 -1.04 -6.05 15.34
N ARG A 134 -2.15 -5.85 16.08
CA ARG A 134 -2.28 -6.21 17.49
C ARG A 134 -2.30 -7.73 17.72
N ASP A 135 -3.17 -8.44 17.04
CA ASP A 135 -3.42 -9.86 17.34
C ASP A 135 -2.26 -10.76 16.89
N PHE A 136 -1.53 -10.35 15.86
CA PHE A 136 -0.36 -11.07 15.36
C PHE A 136 0.96 -10.45 15.80
N ASN A 137 0.95 -9.40 16.62
CA ASN A 137 2.15 -8.67 17.10
C ASN A 137 3.09 -8.31 15.93
N LEU A 138 2.56 -7.54 14.97
CA LEU A 138 3.22 -7.14 13.72
C LEU A 138 3.29 -5.62 13.60
N TRP A 139 4.37 -5.11 13.01
CA TRP A 139 4.35 -3.82 12.34
C TRP A 139 3.71 -4.00 10.97
N VAL A 140 2.70 -3.21 10.65
CA VAL A 140 1.90 -3.39 9.44
C VAL A 140 1.92 -2.13 8.60
N VAL A 141 2.37 -2.21 7.36
CA VAL A 141 2.08 -1.19 6.34
C VAL A 141 0.88 -1.68 5.55
N ALA A 142 -0.26 -1.04 5.81
CA ALA A 142 -1.60 -1.52 5.49
C ALA A 142 -2.02 -1.30 4.02
N GLY A 143 -1.09 -1.44 3.08
CA GLY A 143 -1.34 -1.15 1.68
C GLY A 143 -1.75 0.32 1.50
N SER A 144 -2.71 0.60 0.62
CA SER A 144 -3.31 1.94 0.56
C SER A 144 -4.76 1.95 0.11
N ALA A 145 -5.43 3.07 0.36
CA ALA A 145 -6.81 3.34 -0.03
C ALA A 145 -6.97 4.75 -0.60
N LEU A 146 -8.02 4.94 -1.40
CA LEU A 146 -8.39 6.25 -1.96
C LEU A 146 -9.25 6.98 -0.94
N LEU A 147 -8.66 7.97 -0.27
CA LEU A 147 -9.30 8.69 0.83
C LEU A 147 -9.02 10.19 0.73
N PRO A 148 -10.00 11.04 1.06
CA PRO A 148 -9.70 12.45 1.29
C PRO A 148 -8.79 12.63 2.51
N ALA A 149 -8.29 13.84 2.72
CA ALA A 149 -7.62 14.16 3.98
C ALA A 149 -8.62 14.08 5.15
N SER A 150 -8.19 13.56 6.31
CA SER A 150 -9.00 13.54 7.53
C SER A 150 -8.79 14.82 8.35
N ARG A 151 -9.84 15.30 9.03
CA ARG A 151 -9.73 16.27 10.13
C ARG A 151 -9.35 15.62 11.45
N ARG A 152 -9.49 14.30 11.56
CA ARG A 152 -9.15 13.52 12.74
C ARG A 152 -7.71 13.02 12.64
N SER A 153 -7.14 12.67 13.80
CA SER A 153 -5.88 11.94 13.87
C SER A 153 -5.97 10.64 13.07
N PRO A 154 -4.88 10.14 12.46
CA PRO A 154 -4.86 8.81 11.86
C PRO A 154 -5.02 7.66 12.87
N ASP A 155 -4.76 7.91 14.16
CA ASP A 155 -4.85 6.93 15.26
C ASP A 155 -6.27 6.80 15.84
N THR A 156 -7.29 6.76 14.97
CA THR A 156 -8.68 6.48 15.35
C THR A 156 -9.41 5.86 14.16
N PRO A 157 -10.40 4.96 14.39
CA PRO A 157 -11.29 4.46 13.33
C PRO A 157 -12.33 5.48 12.87
N ASP A 158 -12.46 6.61 13.58
CA ASP A 158 -13.39 7.67 13.21
C ASP A 158 -12.79 8.61 12.17
N PHE A 159 -13.57 8.91 11.14
CA PHE A 159 -13.08 9.68 9.99
C PHE A 159 -14.04 10.81 9.63
N GLU A 160 -13.47 11.99 9.46
CA GLU A 160 -14.20 13.17 9.02
C GLU A 160 -13.42 13.80 7.87
N PRO A 161 -13.96 13.83 6.63
CA PRO A 161 -13.29 14.46 5.50
C PRO A 161 -13.00 15.93 5.77
N HIS A 162 -11.75 16.35 5.53
CA HIS A 162 -11.35 17.75 5.57
C HIS A 162 -11.90 18.52 4.37
N GLY A 163 -11.96 17.88 3.21
CA GLY A 163 -12.46 18.43 1.95
C GLY A 163 -12.59 17.36 0.87
N ALA A 164 -12.74 17.79 -0.38
CA ALA A 164 -12.99 16.91 -1.52
C ALA A 164 -11.73 16.25 -2.12
N ARG A 165 -10.54 16.85 -1.91
CA ARG A 165 -9.28 16.33 -2.47
C ARG A 165 -9.02 14.92 -1.96
N THR A 166 -8.93 13.97 -2.89
CA THR A 166 -8.72 12.55 -2.61
C THR A 166 -7.28 12.16 -2.88
N TYR A 167 -6.70 11.33 -2.02
CA TYR A 167 -5.31 10.90 -2.07
C TYR A 167 -5.23 9.37 -2.04
N ASN A 168 -4.16 8.82 -2.61
CA ASN A 168 -3.77 7.44 -2.37
C ASN A 168 -2.99 7.39 -1.03
N THR A 169 -3.61 6.85 0.02
CA THR A 169 -3.12 6.95 1.41
C THR A 169 -2.85 5.58 2.00
N SER A 170 -1.65 5.38 2.53
CA SER A 170 -1.23 4.20 3.30
C SER A 170 -1.18 4.52 4.79
N TYR A 171 -1.55 3.55 5.63
CA TYR A 171 -1.39 3.63 7.09
C TYR A 171 -0.32 2.65 7.57
N THR A 172 0.44 3.06 8.58
CA THR A 172 1.37 2.19 9.29
C THR A 172 0.88 1.96 10.71
N PHE A 173 0.74 0.70 11.10
CA PHE A 173 0.32 0.30 12.44
C PHE A 173 1.48 -0.34 13.21
N SER A 174 1.59 0.00 14.49
CA SER A 174 2.49 -0.66 15.44
C SER A 174 1.85 -1.94 16.01
N PRO A 175 2.64 -2.83 16.65
CA PRO A 175 2.16 -4.11 17.17
C PRO A 175 1.13 -4.02 18.30
N ASP A 176 0.84 -2.84 18.83
CA ASP A 176 -0.25 -2.60 19.77
C ASP A 176 -1.57 -2.23 19.06
N GLY A 177 -1.55 -2.14 17.73
CA GLY A 177 -2.69 -1.78 16.89
C GLY A 177 -2.88 -0.28 16.69
N ARG A 178 -1.96 0.57 17.14
CA ARG A 178 -2.04 2.03 16.93
C ARG A 178 -1.60 2.41 15.53
N CYS A 179 -2.28 3.37 14.92
CA CYS A 179 -1.84 3.95 13.65
C CYS A 179 -0.80 5.03 13.92
N VAL A 180 0.46 4.76 13.58
CA VAL A 180 1.61 5.61 13.89
C VAL A 180 2.03 6.52 12.71
N ALA A 181 1.53 6.25 11.50
CA ALA A 181 1.72 7.13 10.35
C ALA A 181 0.61 6.99 9.31
N ALA A 182 0.43 8.08 8.54
CA ALA A 182 -0.32 8.09 7.31
C ALA A 182 0.55 8.70 6.20
N THR A 183 0.82 7.92 5.16
CA THR A 183 1.64 8.34 4.01
C THR A 183 0.75 8.56 2.81
N ARG A 184 0.92 9.67 2.09
CA ARG A 184 0.18 9.96 0.85
C ARG A 184 1.13 9.87 -0.33
N LYS A 185 0.69 9.21 -1.40
CA LYS A 185 1.46 9.07 -2.64
C LYS A 185 1.78 10.44 -3.23
N VAL A 186 3.04 10.72 -3.50
CA VAL A 186 3.53 12.02 -3.96
C VAL A 186 3.47 12.11 -5.48
N ASN A 187 4.00 11.10 -6.17
CA ASN A 187 4.06 11.02 -7.62
C ASN A 187 2.88 10.19 -8.12
N LEU A 188 1.94 10.85 -8.79
CA LEU A 188 0.83 10.18 -9.46
C LEU A 188 1.27 9.75 -10.86
N VAL A 189 0.94 8.53 -11.26
CA VAL A 189 1.22 8.04 -12.61
C VAL A 189 0.32 8.77 -13.62
N PRO A 190 0.88 9.53 -14.58
CA PRO A 190 0.09 10.20 -15.61
C PRO A 190 -0.78 9.22 -16.39
N THR A 191 -1.96 9.66 -16.83
CA THR A 191 -2.99 8.88 -17.56
C THR A 191 -3.62 7.69 -16.80
N GLN A 192 -3.11 7.33 -15.61
CA GLN A 192 -3.63 6.25 -14.77
C GLN A 192 -4.29 6.75 -13.49
N GLU A 193 -3.63 7.64 -12.75
CA GLU A 193 -4.10 8.13 -11.45
C GLU A 193 -4.72 9.54 -11.51
N ASP A 194 -4.36 10.33 -12.52
CA ASP A 194 -5.03 11.57 -12.88
C ASP A 194 -6.48 11.32 -13.32
N VAL A 195 -6.72 10.27 -14.09
CA VAL A 195 -8.06 9.84 -14.51
C VAL A 195 -8.88 9.29 -13.34
N LEU A 196 -8.27 9.03 -12.18
CA LEU A 196 -8.94 8.72 -10.91
C LEU A 196 -9.27 9.98 -10.08
N HIS A 197 -8.88 11.18 -10.54
CA HIS A 197 -9.02 12.46 -9.83
C HIS A 197 -8.32 12.45 -8.45
N LEU A 198 -7.13 11.84 -8.40
CA LEU A 198 -6.30 11.87 -7.21
C LEU A 198 -5.50 13.17 -7.14
N SER A 199 -5.25 13.61 -5.92
CA SER A 199 -4.33 14.68 -5.58
C SER A 199 -3.00 14.09 -5.13
N PRO A 200 -1.86 14.68 -5.55
CA PRO A 200 -0.56 14.29 -5.03
C PRO A 200 -0.44 14.71 -3.55
N GLY A 201 0.22 13.87 -2.77
CA GLY A 201 0.79 14.22 -1.47
C GLY A 201 1.94 15.21 -1.63
N ARG A 202 2.37 15.80 -0.53
CA ARG A 202 3.53 16.70 -0.51
C ARG A 202 4.78 15.90 -0.12
N PRO A 203 5.91 16.03 -0.82
CA PRO A 203 7.16 15.36 -0.45
C PRO A 203 7.58 15.61 1.00
N GLU A 204 7.37 16.83 1.49
CA GLU A 204 7.67 17.25 2.86
C GLU A 204 6.80 16.59 3.92
N ASP A 205 5.67 16.00 3.54
CA ASP A 205 4.82 15.21 4.45
C ASP A 205 5.33 13.75 4.59
N LEU A 206 6.31 13.32 3.79
CA LEU A 206 6.91 11.99 3.91
C LEU A 206 7.78 11.91 5.18
N THR A 207 7.53 10.89 6.00
CA THR A 207 8.19 10.71 7.30
C THR A 207 9.02 9.44 7.37
N VAL A 208 10.11 9.49 8.15
CA VAL A 208 10.87 8.31 8.56
C VAL A 208 10.53 7.99 10.02
N LEU A 209 9.87 6.85 10.23
CA LEU A 209 9.48 6.37 11.55
C LEU A 209 10.65 5.70 12.26
N GLN A 210 10.79 5.97 13.57
CA GLN A 210 11.66 5.19 14.43
C GLN A 210 10.92 3.93 14.86
N THR A 211 11.50 2.76 14.60
CA THR A 211 10.98 1.48 15.07
C THR A 211 12.06 0.74 15.88
N PRO A 212 11.72 -0.32 16.62
CA PRO A 212 12.70 -1.15 17.33
C PRO A 212 13.71 -1.86 16.43
N PHE A 213 13.50 -1.83 15.11
CA PHE A 213 14.33 -2.51 14.11
C PHE A 213 14.95 -1.55 13.09
N GLY A 214 14.98 -0.26 13.41
CA GLY A 214 15.60 0.77 12.60
C GLY A 214 14.60 1.79 12.06
N ARG A 215 15.03 2.55 11.07
CA ARG A 215 14.27 3.69 10.55
C ARG A 215 13.45 3.28 9.34
N LEU A 216 12.13 3.22 9.50
CA LEU A 216 11.18 2.77 8.49
C LEU A 216 10.62 3.96 7.69
N GLY A 217 10.71 3.91 6.37
CA GLY A 217 9.95 4.78 5.47
C GLY A 217 8.94 3.99 4.65
N THR A 218 7.85 4.64 4.26
CA THR A 218 6.83 4.08 3.36
C THR A 218 6.77 4.92 2.10
N LEU A 219 6.82 4.29 0.93
CA LEU A 219 6.58 4.92 -0.37
C LEU A 219 5.57 4.08 -1.15
N ILE A 220 4.64 4.72 -1.86
CA ILE A 220 3.53 4.02 -2.51
C ILE A 220 3.77 3.97 -4.01
N GLY A 221 3.79 2.76 -4.57
CA GLY A 221 3.86 2.51 -6.01
C GLY A 221 4.99 3.29 -6.67
N TYR A 222 4.59 4.29 -7.44
CA TYR A 222 5.47 5.10 -8.26
C TYR A 222 6.48 5.96 -7.47
N ASP A 223 6.20 6.27 -6.19
CA ASP A 223 7.12 7.03 -5.34
C ASP A 223 8.46 6.32 -5.11
N ALA A 224 8.46 4.99 -5.22
CA ALA A 224 9.66 4.21 -5.05
C ALA A 224 10.57 4.22 -6.27
N ARG A 225 10.25 4.92 -7.38
CA ARG A 225 11.07 5.00 -8.60
C ARG A 225 12.15 6.08 -8.49
N ALA A 226 13.24 5.91 -9.24
CA ALA A 226 14.35 6.86 -9.26
C ALA A 226 14.16 7.99 -10.28
N ARG A 227 13.35 7.75 -11.31
CA ARG A 227 13.19 8.62 -12.47
C ARG A 227 11.73 8.65 -12.90
N PRO A 228 11.30 9.75 -13.55
CA PRO A 228 9.99 9.80 -14.17
C PRO A 228 9.88 8.82 -15.36
N HIS A 229 8.66 8.44 -15.75
CA HIS A 229 8.39 7.55 -16.90
C HIS A 229 8.67 8.31 -18.19
N THR A 230 8.33 9.60 -18.19
CA THR A 230 8.49 10.47 -19.33
C THR A 230 9.44 11.62 -18.98
N ARG A 231 10.02 12.26 -20.01
CA ARG A 231 10.80 13.48 -19.80
C ARG A 231 9.92 14.69 -19.46
N GLU A 232 8.60 14.53 -19.49
CA GLU A 232 7.59 15.58 -19.38
C GLU A 232 6.83 15.54 -18.04
N GLU A 233 7.43 14.95 -17.01
CA GLU A 233 6.91 14.98 -15.64
C GLU A 233 7.72 15.97 -14.77
N PRO A 234 7.54 17.31 -14.94
CA PRO A 234 8.37 18.32 -14.27
C PRO A 234 8.19 18.36 -12.75
N TRP A 235 7.14 17.70 -12.24
CA TRP A 235 6.81 17.65 -10.82
C TRP A 235 7.20 16.32 -10.15
N PHE A 236 7.91 15.43 -10.87
CA PHE A 236 8.39 14.19 -10.30
C PHE A 236 9.41 14.46 -9.18
N VAL A 237 9.26 13.76 -8.06
CA VAL A 237 10.13 13.86 -6.90
C VAL A 237 10.78 12.51 -6.60
N PRO A 238 12.13 12.43 -6.54
CA PRO A 238 12.86 11.21 -6.21
C PRO A 238 12.74 10.87 -4.72
N CYS A 239 11.58 10.34 -4.31
CA CYS A 239 11.20 10.21 -2.92
C CYS A 239 12.08 9.21 -2.14
N ALA A 240 12.57 8.16 -2.78
CA ALA A 240 13.49 7.21 -2.14
C ALA A 240 14.82 7.87 -1.75
N GLN A 241 15.38 8.72 -2.61
CA GLN A 241 16.60 9.48 -2.33
C GLN A 241 16.37 10.52 -1.25
N TYR A 242 15.19 11.15 -1.24
CA TYR A 242 14.78 12.06 -0.18
C TYR A 242 14.74 11.35 1.19
N LEU A 243 14.06 10.19 1.29
CA LEU A 243 14.01 9.43 2.55
C LEU A 243 15.35 8.79 2.94
N ASP A 244 16.16 8.36 1.97
CA ASP A 244 17.54 7.90 2.21
C ASP A 244 18.39 9.00 2.85
N ALA A 245 18.28 10.25 2.35
CA ALA A 245 18.96 11.41 2.93
C ALA A 245 18.45 11.75 4.34
N LEU A 246 17.17 11.49 4.63
CA LEU A 246 16.62 11.63 5.98
C LEU A 246 17.05 10.51 6.93
N GLY A 247 17.69 9.45 6.44
CA GLY A 247 18.20 8.35 7.27
C GLY A 247 17.29 7.12 7.31
N MET A 248 16.52 6.85 6.26
CA MET A 248 15.75 5.61 6.14
C MET A 248 16.68 4.40 6.02
N ASP A 249 16.40 3.37 6.81
CA ASP A 249 17.13 2.09 6.80
C ASP A 249 16.33 1.00 6.07
N ILE A 250 14.99 1.03 6.21
CA ILE A 250 14.07 0.07 5.61
C ILE A 250 12.99 0.82 4.82
N LEU A 251 12.78 0.41 3.58
CA LEU A 251 11.69 0.90 2.73
C LEU A 251 10.56 -0.14 2.66
N ALA A 252 9.40 0.20 3.21
CA ALA A 252 8.15 -0.49 2.91
C ALA A 252 7.54 0.09 1.62
N HIS A 253 7.27 -0.79 0.66
CA HIS A 253 6.78 -0.41 -0.66
C HIS A 253 5.48 -1.15 -1.01
N PRO A 254 4.33 -0.63 -0.57
CA PRO A 254 3.03 -0.97 -1.15
C PRO A 254 3.03 -0.59 -2.62
N SER A 255 2.85 -1.55 -3.52
CA SER A 255 2.82 -1.32 -4.96
C SER A 255 1.69 -2.09 -5.62
N SER A 256 1.26 -1.63 -6.78
CA SER A 256 0.31 -2.36 -7.62
C SER A 256 0.66 -2.14 -9.08
N ALA A 257 1.33 -3.11 -9.69
CA ALA A 257 1.51 -3.11 -11.13
C ALA A 257 0.19 -3.50 -11.80
N SER A 258 -0.50 -2.51 -12.37
CA SER A 258 -1.61 -2.79 -13.26
C SER A 258 -1.07 -3.24 -14.62
N ALA A 259 -1.82 -4.08 -15.34
CA ALA A 259 -1.52 -4.41 -16.74
C ALA A 259 -1.55 -3.19 -17.71
N PHE A 260 -1.79 -1.98 -17.18
CA PHE A 260 -1.82 -0.71 -17.89
C PHE A 260 -0.56 0.13 -17.71
N ASP A 261 0.51 -0.41 -17.11
CA ASP A 261 1.84 0.23 -17.17
C ASP A 261 2.33 0.21 -18.63
N ARG A 262 1.83 1.18 -19.39
CA ARG A 262 2.01 1.36 -20.82
C ARG A 262 2.67 2.71 -21.03
N ASP A 263 3.66 2.74 -21.92
CA ASP A 263 4.33 3.97 -22.29
C ASP A 263 3.40 4.92 -23.06
N ASP A 264 3.88 6.14 -23.31
CA ASP A 264 3.19 7.17 -24.10
C ASP A 264 2.82 6.71 -25.53
N THR A 265 3.38 5.59 -26.00
CA THR A 265 3.07 4.99 -27.30
C THR A 265 2.00 3.91 -27.22
N GLY A 266 1.42 3.69 -26.03
CA GLY A 266 0.43 2.67 -25.77
C GLY A 266 1.01 1.26 -25.86
N LYS A 267 2.33 1.07 -25.82
CA LYS A 267 2.94 -0.27 -25.68
C LYS A 267 3.06 -0.59 -24.19
N PRO A 268 2.95 -1.86 -23.77
CA PRO A 268 3.40 -2.25 -22.43
C PRO A 268 4.82 -1.71 -22.24
N HIS A 269 5.10 -1.07 -21.10
CA HIS A 269 6.47 -0.67 -20.76
C HIS A 269 7.34 -1.94 -20.74
N HIS A 270 8.03 -2.20 -21.85
CA HIS A 270 9.09 -3.20 -21.96
C HIS A 270 10.39 -2.59 -21.46
N GLU A 271 10.40 -2.06 -20.23
CA GLU A 271 11.64 -1.96 -19.49
C GLU A 271 11.83 -3.27 -18.72
N PRO A 272 13.07 -3.77 -18.55
CA PRO A 272 13.32 -5.02 -17.83
C PRO A 272 12.60 -4.94 -16.48
N GLY A 273 11.77 -5.94 -16.19
CA GLY A 273 10.61 -5.86 -15.30
C GLY A 273 10.83 -5.14 -13.98
N HIS A 274 9.78 -4.56 -13.39
CA HIS A 274 9.77 -3.71 -12.19
C HIS A 274 10.82 -4.03 -11.10
N GLY A 275 11.17 -5.30 -10.90
CA GLY A 275 12.27 -5.71 -10.01
C GLY A 275 13.67 -5.18 -10.39
N ALA A 276 14.01 -5.03 -11.68
CA ALA A 276 15.32 -4.55 -12.13
C ALA A 276 15.52 -3.05 -11.84
N ASP A 277 14.48 -2.23 -11.96
CA ASP A 277 14.54 -0.81 -11.63
C ASP A 277 14.64 -0.58 -10.11
N HIS A 278 13.87 -1.33 -9.31
CA HIS A 278 14.01 -1.29 -7.86
C HIS A 278 15.40 -1.74 -7.39
N GLN A 279 15.98 -2.76 -8.04
CA GLN A 279 17.35 -3.22 -7.74
C GLN A 279 18.39 -2.16 -8.14
N ALA A 280 18.28 -1.57 -9.33
CA ALA A 280 19.21 -0.53 -9.79
C ALA A 280 19.14 0.71 -8.87
N GLN A 281 17.94 1.11 -8.48
CA GLN A 281 17.73 2.22 -7.58
C GLN A 281 18.25 1.96 -6.18
N LEU A 282 17.98 0.79 -5.60
CA LEU A 282 18.48 0.43 -4.28
C LEU A 282 20.01 0.46 -4.24
N GLY A 283 20.69 0.04 -5.30
CA GLY A 283 22.14 0.16 -5.42
C GLY A 283 22.66 1.61 -5.38
N ALA A 284 21.86 2.58 -5.82
CA ALA A 284 22.21 4.00 -5.82
C ALA A 284 21.95 4.71 -4.47
N LEU A 285 21.12 4.13 -3.60
CA LEU A 285 20.88 4.63 -2.24
C LEU A 285 22.12 4.41 -1.35
N LYS A 286 22.21 5.17 -0.26
CA LYS A 286 23.39 5.13 0.63
C LYS A 286 23.15 4.40 1.94
N ARG A 287 21.96 4.58 2.53
CA ARG A 287 21.60 4.10 3.87
C ARG A 287 20.58 2.98 3.82
N VAL A 288 19.62 3.06 2.92
CA VAL A 288 18.57 2.03 2.80
C VAL A 288 19.20 0.67 2.57
N ARG A 289 18.95 -0.23 3.51
CA ARG A 289 19.48 -1.60 3.50
C ARG A 289 18.45 -2.59 3.01
N TYR A 290 17.18 -2.43 3.36
CA TYR A 290 16.13 -3.38 3.03
C TYR A 290 14.97 -2.72 2.29
N VAL A 291 14.43 -3.42 1.28
CA VAL A 291 13.20 -3.04 0.59
C VAL A 291 12.22 -4.20 0.67
N VAL A 292 11.01 -3.92 1.15
CA VAL A 292 9.89 -4.86 1.24
C VAL A 292 8.81 -4.40 0.25
N SER A 293 8.82 -4.95 -0.96
CA SER A 293 7.87 -4.59 -2.03
C SER A 293 6.76 -5.63 -2.14
N SER A 294 5.53 -5.18 -1.96
CA SER A 294 4.31 -5.98 -1.97
C SER A 294 3.44 -5.59 -3.16
N GLN A 295 2.99 -6.59 -3.93
CA GLN A 295 2.14 -6.46 -5.11
C GLN A 295 0.82 -7.21 -4.90
N ALA A 296 -0.27 -6.73 -5.47
CA ALA A 296 -1.52 -7.49 -5.55
C ALA A 296 -1.59 -8.29 -6.86
N VAL A 297 -2.28 -9.43 -6.83
CA VAL A 297 -2.58 -10.21 -8.03
C VAL A 297 -4.07 -10.44 -8.17
N GLY A 298 -4.55 -10.82 -9.36
CA GLY A 298 -5.95 -11.14 -9.60
C GLY A 298 -6.66 -10.07 -10.42
N LYS A 299 -7.97 -9.92 -10.23
CA LYS A 299 -8.79 -9.08 -11.10
C LYS A 299 -9.90 -8.37 -10.34
N VAL A 300 -9.96 -7.04 -10.48
CA VAL A 300 -11.02 -6.21 -9.91
C VAL A 300 -11.55 -5.26 -10.97
N LEU A 301 -12.87 -5.28 -11.20
CA LEU A 301 -13.57 -4.39 -12.13
C LEU A 301 -12.90 -4.24 -13.50
N GLY A 302 -12.53 -5.37 -14.11
CA GLY A 302 -11.90 -5.40 -15.44
C GLY A 302 -10.39 -5.21 -15.46
N THR A 303 -9.78 -4.73 -14.36
CA THR A 303 -8.34 -4.52 -14.23
C THR A 303 -7.66 -5.78 -13.71
N SER A 304 -6.74 -6.33 -14.50
CA SER A 304 -5.87 -7.43 -14.07
C SER A 304 -4.60 -6.88 -13.43
N LEU A 305 -4.24 -7.45 -12.29
CA LEU A 305 -3.02 -7.13 -11.53
C LEU A 305 -2.09 -8.34 -11.60
N ALA A 306 -0.85 -8.10 -12.00
CA ALA A 306 0.15 -9.16 -12.12
C ALA A 306 1.56 -8.60 -12.02
N ALA A 307 2.17 -8.73 -10.84
CA ALA A 307 3.59 -8.53 -10.63
C ALA A 307 4.07 -9.32 -9.41
N PRO A 308 5.34 -9.75 -9.40
CA PRO A 308 5.89 -10.46 -8.25
C PRO A 308 6.30 -9.48 -7.15
N SER A 309 5.91 -9.78 -5.92
CA SER A 309 6.45 -9.18 -4.71
C SER A 309 7.91 -9.57 -4.53
N SER A 310 8.67 -8.77 -3.79
CA SER A 310 10.10 -9.04 -3.56
C SER A 310 10.62 -8.45 -2.26
N LEU A 311 11.62 -9.12 -1.70
CA LEU A 311 12.44 -8.67 -0.58
C LEU A 311 13.86 -8.48 -1.08
N LEU A 312 14.39 -7.26 -0.96
CA LEU A 312 15.72 -6.91 -1.45
C LEU A 312 16.61 -6.42 -0.30
N GLU A 313 17.89 -6.72 -0.40
CA GLU A 313 18.93 -6.20 0.47
C GLU A 313 20.00 -5.47 -0.33
N ARG A 314 20.41 -4.30 0.16
CA ARG A 314 21.64 -3.62 -0.23
C ARG A 314 22.76 -4.04 0.71
N THR A 315 23.79 -4.71 0.20
CA THR A 315 24.96 -5.10 0.98
C THR A 315 25.80 -3.88 1.36
N PRO A 316 26.73 -4.00 2.34
CA PRO A 316 27.68 -2.92 2.66
C PRO A 316 28.54 -2.47 1.47
N SER A 317 28.77 -3.34 0.48
CA SER A 317 29.49 -2.99 -0.76
C SER A 317 28.64 -2.23 -1.78
N GLY A 318 27.34 -2.01 -1.50
CA GLY A 318 26.39 -1.39 -2.41
C GLY A 318 25.79 -2.33 -3.46
N ALA A 319 26.11 -3.63 -3.40
CA ALA A 319 25.49 -4.62 -4.28
C ALA A 319 24.07 -4.92 -3.79
N VAL A 320 23.17 -5.27 -4.71
CA VAL A 320 21.79 -5.63 -4.36
C VAL A 320 21.59 -7.14 -4.48
N ARG A 321 21.04 -7.73 -3.43
CA ARG A 321 20.71 -9.16 -3.31
C ARG A 321 19.19 -9.33 -3.18
N VAL A 322 18.62 -10.24 -3.96
CA VAL A 322 17.24 -10.69 -3.76
C VAL A 322 17.22 -11.69 -2.60
N LEU A 323 16.53 -11.35 -1.52
CA LEU A 323 16.34 -12.24 -0.36
C LEU A 323 15.21 -13.23 -0.63
N ALA A 324 14.11 -12.75 -1.21
CA ALA A 324 12.97 -13.55 -1.62
C ALA A 324 12.23 -12.83 -2.77
N GLN A 325 11.58 -13.61 -3.65
CA GLN A 325 10.72 -13.09 -4.70
C GLN A 325 9.60 -14.08 -4.96
N ALA A 326 8.39 -13.58 -5.23
CA ALA A 326 7.26 -14.43 -5.57
C ALA A 326 7.57 -15.24 -6.84
N SER A 327 7.34 -16.55 -6.75
CA SER A 327 7.63 -17.48 -7.84
C SER A 327 6.74 -17.25 -9.07
N SER A 328 5.56 -16.70 -8.85
CA SER A 328 4.56 -16.39 -9.88
C SER A 328 4.06 -14.96 -9.72
N PRO A 329 3.95 -14.19 -10.82
CA PRO A 329 3.37 -12.86 -10.80
C PRO A 329 1.83 -12.87 -10.78
N GLN A 330 1.19 -14.05 -10.73
CA GLN A 330 -0.27 -14.20 -10.79
C GLN A 330 -0.86 -14.97 -9.59
N ASP A 331 0.00 -15.61 -8.80
CA ASP A 331 -0.41 -16.42 -7.66
C ASP A 331 -0.30 -15.69 -6.34
N GLU A 332 -1.17 -16.05 -5.41
CA GLU A 332 -1.10 -15.51 -4.06
C GLU A 332 0.12 -16.07 -3.33
N ASP A 333 0.87 -15.20 -2.67
CA ASP A 333 2.09 -15.59 -1.95
C ASP A 333 2.29 -14.76 -0.67
N VAL A 334 3.11 -15.26 0.24
CA VAL A 334 3.61 -14.53 1.41
C VAL A 334 5.11 -14.77 1.48
N LEU A 335 5.88 -13.74 1.14
CA LEU A 335 7.34 -13.83 1.19
C LEU A 335 7.84 -13.60 2.61
N HIS A 336 8.92 -14.27 2.96
CA HIS A 336 9.55 -14.16 4.27
C HIS A 336 11.07 -14.13 4.14
N ALA A 337 11.72 -13.23 4.88
CA ALA A 337 13.15 -13.30 5.16
C ALA A 337 13.44 -12.86 6.60
N THR A 338 14.30 -13.60 7.29
CA THR A 338 14.90 -13.17 8.56
C THR A 338 16.26 -12.53 8.25
N VAL A 339 16.45 -11.30 8.68
CA VAL A 339 17.66 -10.51 8.38
C VAL A 339 18.16 -9.79 9.63
N PRO A 340 19.47 -9.56 9.77
CA PRO A 340 19.99 -8.76 10.87
C PRO A 340 19.46 -7.33 10.84
N HIS A 341 19.38 -6.68 12.01
CA HIS A 341 19.10 -5.26 12.11
C HIS A 341 19.97 -4.44 11.12
N PRO A 342 19.40 -3.42 10.45
CA PRO A 342 20.14 -2.56 9.54
C PRO A 342 21.32 -1.85 10.18
#